data_AF-A0A945GGX1-F1
#
_entry.id   AF-A0A945GGX1-F1
#
_cell.length_a   1.000
_cell.length_b   1.000
_cell.length_c   1.000
_cell.angle_alpha   90.00
_cell.angle_beta   90.00
_cell.angle_gamma   90.00
#
_symmetry.space_group_name_H-M   'P 1'
#
loop_
_entity.id
_entity.type
_entity.pdbx_description
1 polymer ?
#
loop_
_entity_poly.entity_id
_entity_poly.type
_entity_poly.pdbx_seq_one_letter_code
_entity_poly.pdbx_strand_id
1 'polypeptide(L)'
;MTDKQNSHQPQKTETFLSKSAVIFVRIFGSWASVAVHTLIFGGWFIFKLDLEQLLVIVSIEAIYIGIFILMAENIETAQRERLREIERRKDMAVVKQDVVVDKKSLKEVKEVHQKIDQIQELIKNK
;
A
#
# COMPACT_ATOMS: atom_id res chain seq x y z
N MET A 1 -27.48 -18.93 4.75
CA MET A 1 -26.64 -19.17 3.56
C MET A 1 -25.30 -18.52 3.82
N THR A 2 -24.28 -19.37 3.92
CA THR A 2 -22.94 -19.13 4.44
C THR A 2 -22.06 -18.46 3.39
N ASP A 3 -21.70 -17.19 3.60
CA ASP A 3 -20.63 -16.54 2.84
C ASP A 3 -19.31 -16.74 3.59
N LYS A 4 -18.62 -17.83 3.24
CA LYS A 4 -17.28 -18.12 3.74
C LYS A 4 -16.30 -17.21 3.03
N GLN A 5 -15.99 -16.11 3.71
CA GLN A 5 -14.79 -15.29 3.60
C GLN A 5 -13.58 -16.16 3.20
N ASN A 6 -13.18 -16.08 1.93
CA ASN A 6 -12.03 -16.78 1.40
C ASN A 6 -10.75 -16.08 1.87
N SER A 7 -10.22 -16.55 2.99
CA SER A 7 -8.89 -16.21 3.49
C SER A 7 -7.83 -16.89 2.62
N HIS A 8 -7.36 -16.21 1.57
CA HIS A 8 -6.09 -16.56 0.91
C HIS A 8 -4.99 -15.65 1.45
N GLN A 9 -4.45 -16.04 2.61
CA GLN A 9 -3.09 -15.63 2.98
C GLN A 9 -2.09 -16.61 2.37
N PRO A 10 -1.12 -16.13 1.59
CA PRO A 10 0.20 -16.73 1.55
C PRO A 10 1.16 -15.83 2.35
N GLN A 11 1.13 -15.93 3.69
CA GLN A 11 2.18 -15.36 4.54
C GLN A 11 3.19 -16.45 4.89
N LYS A 12 4.38 -16.42 4.26
CA LYS A 12 5.70 -16.69 4.89
C LYS A 12 6.86 -16.91 3.89
N THR A 13 6.60 -17.19 2.60
CA THR A 13 7.65 -17.32 1.56
C THR A 13 8.03 -16.00 0.90
N GLU A 14 7.30 -14.92 1.16
CA GLU A 14 7.39 -13.65 0.44
C GLU A 14 8.63 -12.81 0.76
N THR A 15 9.28 -12.98 1.92
CA THR A 15 10.34 -12.06 2.37
C THR A 15 11.67 -12.24 1.64
N PHE A 16 11.98 -13.43 1.15
CA PHE A 16 13.24 -13.67 0.42
C PHE A 16 13.11 -13.27 -1.05
N LEU A 17 12.01 -13.65 -1.71
CA LEU A 17 11.75 -13.31 -3.11
C LEU A 17 11.49 -11.81 -3.32
N SER A 18 10.82 -11.15 -2.38
CA SER A 18 10.63 -9.69 -2.43
C SER A 18 11.95 -8.93 -2.27
N LYS A 19 12.80 -9.34 -1.34
CA LYS A 19 14.10 -8.71 -1.12
C LYS A 19 15.02 -8.88 -2.32
N SER A 20 15.05 -10.06 -2.94
CA SER A 20 15.81 -10.25 -4.17
C SER A 20 15.26 -9.37 -5.29
N ALA A 21 13.94 -9.33 -5.52
CA ALA A 21 13.35 -8.50 -6.57
C ALA A 21 13.76 -7.02 -6.45
N VAL A 22 13.72 -6.44 -5.24
CA VAL A 22 14.12 -5.04 -5.01
C VAL A 22 15.62 -4.81 -5.26
N ILE A 23 16.47 -5.75 -4.88
CA ILE A 23 17.93 -5.66 -5.12
C ILE A 23 18.22 -5.77 -6.62
N PHE A 24 17.58 -6.70 -7.32
CA PHE A 24 17.73 -6.88 -8.76
C PHE A 24 17.28 -5.62 -9.52
N VAL A 25 16.10 -5.08 -9.23
CA VAL A 25 15.62 -3.84 -9.88
C VAL A 25 16.59 -2.67 -9.66
N ARG A 26 17.18 -2.55 -8.46
CA ARG A 26 18.14 -1.49 -8.17
C ARG A 26 19.46 -1.64 -8.95
N ILE A 27 19.92 -2.86 -9.18
CA ILE A 27 21.17 -3.12 -9.92
C ILE A 27 20.95 -2.91 -11.42
N PHE A 28 19.90 -3.49 -11.98
CA PHE A 28 19.60 -3.43 -13.41
C PHE A 28 19.04 -2.07 -13.86
N GLY A 29 18.43 -1.30 -12.96
CA GLY A 29 17.95 0.06 -13.22
C GLY A 29 19.01 1.17 -13.11
N SER A 30 20.27 0.82 -12.83
CA SER A 30 21.37 1.79 -12.71
C SER A 30 21.92 2.23 -14.08
N TRP A 31 22.36 3.49 -14.19
CA TRP A 31 23.09 3.99 -15.37
C TRP A 31 24.34 3.17 -15.70
N ALA A 32 24.96 2.54 -14.70
CA ALA A 32 26.07 1.61 -14.91
C ALA A 32 25.67 0.38 -15.73
N SER A 33 24.45 -0.16 -15.53
CA SER A 33 23.92 -1.29 -16.30
C SER A 33 23.75 -0.92 -17.78
N VAL A 34 23.25 0.29 -18.05
CA VAL A 34 23.10 0.83 -19.41
C VAL A 34 24.46 0.95 -20.11
N ALA A 35 25.47 1.47 -19.41
CA ALA A 35 26.83 1.55 -19.95
C ALA A 35 27.42 0.17 -20.27
N VAL A 36 27.25 -0.81 -19.37
CA VAL A 36 27.71 -2.19 -19.59
C VAL A 36 27.00 -2.83 -20.79
N HIS A 37 25.67 -2.71 -20.90
CA HIS A 37 24.91 -3.20 -22.05
C HIS A 37 25.39 -2.57 -23.35
N THR A 38 25.64 -1.25 -23.36
CA THR A 38 26.16 -0.54 -24.54
C THR A 38 27.53 -1.07 -24.97
N LEU A 39 28.41 -1.36 -24.01
CA LEU A 39 29.72 -1.94 -24.30
C LEU A 39 29.63 -3.38 -24.81
N ILE A 40 28.73 -4.20 -24.26
CA ILE A 40 28.51 -5.59 -24.72
C ILE A 40 27.99 -5.59 -26.16
N PHE A 41 27.00 -4.74 -26.48
CA PHE A 41 26.49 -4.58 -27.83
C PHE A 41 27.57 -4.09 -28.80
N GLY A 42 28.37 -3.09 -28.40
CA GLY A 42 29.50 -2.61 -29.20
C GLY A 42 30.53 -3.71 -29.45
N GLY A 43 30.86 -4.50 -28.44
CA GLY A 43 31.73 -5.67 -28.56
C GLY A 43 31.18 -6.70 -29.54
N TRP A 44 29.89 -7.03 -29.45
CA TRP A 44 29.24 -7.99 -30.34
C TRP A 44 29.33 -7.58 -31.82
N PHE A 45 29.18 -6.29 -32.10
CA PHE A 45 29.36 -5.72 -33.44
C PHE A 45 30.80 -5.84 -33.95
N ILE A 46 31.80 -5.62 -33.08
CA ILE A 46 33.22 -5.73 -33.44
C ILE A 46 33.59 -7.19 -33.76
N PHE A 47 33.07 -8.15 -32.98
CA PHE A 47 33.37 -9.58 -33.16
C PHE A 47 32.51 -10.27 -34.23
N LYS A 48 31.57 -9.56 -34.89
CA LYS A 48 30.66 -10.10 -35.91
C LYS A 48 29.97 -11.40 -35.49
N LEU A 49 29.55 -11.45 -34.23
CA LEU A 49 28.80 -12.58 -33.68
C LEU A 49 27.37 -12.57 -34.22
N ASP A 50 26.69 -13.71 -34.10
CA ASP A 50 25.34 -13.88 -34.62
C ASP A 50 24.35 -12.93 -33.92
N LEU A 51 23.64 -12.13 -34.72
CA LEU A 51 22.68 -11.15 -34.22
C LEU A 51 21.40 -11.82 -33.73
N GLU A 52 21.02 -12.95 -34.32
CA GLU A 52 19.81 -13.67 -33.93
C GLU A 52 19.91 -14.17 -32.48
N GLN A 53 21.06 -14.75 -32.11
CA GLN A 53 21.33 -15.18 -30.75
C GLN A 53 21.34 -14.00 -29.76
N LEU A 54 21.96 -12.87 -30.12
CA LEU A 54 21.98 -11.69 -29.27
C LEU A 54 20.58 -11.17 -28.97
N LEU A 55 19.74 -11.05 -30.01
CA LEU A 55 18.37 -10.55 -29.88
C LEU A 55 17.51 -11.48 -29.01
N VAL A 56 17.67 -12.79 -29.16
CA VAL A 56 16.95 -13.77 -28.33
C VAL A 56 17.37 -13.64 -26.86
N ILE A 57 18.66 -13.53 -26.57
CA ILE A 57 19.15 -13.41 -25.18
C ILE A 57 18.70 -12.08 -24.56
N VAL A 58 18.86 -10.96 -25.27
CA VAL A 58 18.50 -9.64 -24.72
C VAL A 58 16.99 -9.51 -24.55
N SER A 59 16.19 -10.10 -25.45
CA SER A 59 14.73 -10.09 -25.31
C SER A 59 14.26 -10.89 -24.09
N ILE A 60 14.85 -12.07 -23.82
CA ILE A 60 14.47 -12.86 -22.64
C ILE A 60 14.86 -12.13 -21.35
N GLU A 61 16.04 -11.50 -21.33
CA GLU A 61 16.50 -10.69 -20.21
C GLU A 61 15.55 -9.50 -19.96
N ALA A 62 15.15 -8.79 -21.01
CA ALA A 62 14.21 -7.67 -20.91
C ALA A 62 12.85 -8.11 -20.36
N ILE A 63 12.34 -9.27 -20.76
CA ILE A 63 11.11 -9.85 -20.21
C ILE A 63 11.28 -10.15 -18.72
N TYR A 64 12.38 -10.78 -18.31
CA TYR A 64 12.65 -11.07 -16.90
C TYR A 64 12.73 -9.80 -16.05
N ILE A 65 13.46 -8.78 -16.51
CA ILE A 65 13.56 -7.49 -15.83
C ILE A 65 12.17 -6.85 -15.70
N GLY A 66 11.37 -6.87 -16.76
CA GLY A 66 9.99 -6.36 -16.75
C GLY A 66 9.10 -7.07 -15.71
N ILE A 67 9.20 -8.40 -15.62
CA ILE A 67 8.47 -9.18 -14.60
C ILE A 67 8.94 -8.80 -13.19
N PHE A 68 10.24 -8.66 -12.96
CA PHE A 68 10.77 -8.26 -11.66
C PHE A 68 10.36 -6.85 -11.25
N ILE A 69 10.29 -5.91 -12.20
CA ILE A 69 9.77 -4.56 -11.95
C ILE A 69 8.30 -4.62 -11.55
N LEU A 70 7.47 -5.35 -12.30
CA LEU A 70 6.04 -5.48 -12.00
C LEU A 70 5.80 -6.14 -10.64
N MET A 71 6.61 -7.14 -10.29
CA MET A 71 6.57 -7.77 -8.98
C MET A 71 6.96 -6.79 -7.86
N ALA A 72 8.02 -6.00 -8.06
CA ALA A 72 8.45 -4.99 -7.09
C ALA A 72 7.38 -3.91 -6.87
N GLU A 73 6.74 -3.42 -7.94
CA GLU A 73 5.63 -2.47 -7.85
C GLU A 73 4.44 -3.06 -7.10
N ASN A 74 4.06 -4.30 -7.41
CA ASN A 74 2.97 -4.99 -6.71
C ASN A 74 3.22 -5.15 -5.19
N ILE A 75 4.48 -5.41 -4.81
CA ILE A 75 4.85 -5.48 -3.39
C ILE A 75 4.76 -4.09 -2.74
N GLU A 76 5.25 -3.05 -3.42
CA GLU A 76 5.23 -1.69 -2.90
C GLU A 76 3.79 -1.16 -2.74
N THR A 77 2.92 -1.40 -3.71
CA THR A 77 1.50 -1.00 -3.64
C THR A 77 0.79 -1.70 -2.49
N ALA A 78 1.00 -3.02 -2.31
CA ALA A 78 0.45 -3.76 -1.19
C ALA A 78 0.95 -3.25 0.17
N GLN A 79 2.23 -2.86 0.28
CA GLN A 79 2.77 -2.25 1.51
C GLN A 79 2.16 -0.88 1.79
N ARG A 80 2.04 -0.02 0.77
CA ARG A 80 1.40 1.30 0.89
C ARG A 80 -0.06 1.18 1.31
N GLU A 81 -0.79 0.21 0.77
CA GLU A 81 -2.18 -0.05 1.16
C GLU A 81 -2.29 -0.47 2.63
N ARG A 82 -1.44 -1.39 3.10
CA ARG A 82 -1.42 -1.77 4.53
C ARG A 82 -1.15 -0.60 5.45
N LEU A 83 -0.24 0.31 5.08
CA LEU A 83 0.03 1.51 5.87
C LEU A 83 -1.19 2.44 5.91
N ARG A 84 -1.85 2.65 4.77
CA ARG A 84 -3.10 3.42 4.68
C ARG A 84 -4.23 2.81 5.50
N GLU A 85 -4.35 1.49 5.55
CA GLU A 85 -5.34 0.82 6.39
C GLU A 85 -5.09 1.05 7.88
N ILE A 86 -3.83 1.00 8.31
CA ILE A 86 -3.46 1.28 9.71
C ILE A 86 -3.80 2.72 10.08
N GLU A 87 -3.51 3.67 9.20
CA GLU A 87 -3.83 5.09 9.38
C GLU A 87 -5.34 5.33 9.47
N ARG A 88 -6.12 4.79 8.51
CA ARG A 88 -7.59 4.85 8.54
C ARG A 88 -8.19 4.27 9.83
N ARG A 89 -7.61 3.19 10.37
CA ARG A 89 -8.07 2.61 11.64
C ARG A 89 -7.81 3.54 12.82
N LYS A 90 -6.70 4.27 12.83
CA LYS A 90 -6.40 5.28 13.86
C LYS A 90 -7.38 6.45 13.76
N ASP A 91 -7.59 6.98 12.56
CA ASP A 91 -8.54 8.08 12.35
C ASP A 91 -9.96 7.68 12.75
N MET A 92 -10.38 6.47 12.40
CA MET A 92 -11.69 5.96 12.80
C MET A 92 -11.80 5.74 14.31
N ALA A 93 -10.70 5.46 15.02
CA ALA A 93 -10.70 5.40 16.49
C ALA A 93 -10.90 6.79 17.11
N VAL A 94 -10.25 7.82 16.56
CA VAL A 94 -10.41 9.22 17.00
C VAL A 94 -11.84 9.70 16.74
N VAL A 95 -12.37 9.49 15.53
CA VAL A 95 -13.76 9.86 15.20
C VAL A 95 -14.76 9.16 16.11
N LYS A 96 -14.55 7.88 16.43
CA LYS A 96 -15.41 7.16 17.40
C LYS A 96 -15.35 7.79 18.79
N GLN A 97 -14.19 8.24 19.23
CA GLN A 97 -14.03 8.91 20.51
C GLN A 97 -14.78 10.25 20.52
N ASP A 98 -14.63 11.06 19.46
CA ASP A 98 -15.32 12.34 19.33
C ASP A 98 -16.85 12.17 19.33
N VAL A 99 -17.37 11.16 18.59
CA VAL A 99 -18.81 10.84 18.61
C VAL A 99 -19.29 10.43 20.00
N VAL A 100 -18.47 9.75 20.80
CA VAL A 100 -18.82 9.38 22.17
C VAL A 100 -18.83 10.60 23.09
N VAL A 101 -17.87 11.51 22.94
CA VAL A 101 -17.81 12.77 23.71
C VAL A 101 -19.01 13.64 23.36
N ASP A 102 -19.28 13.84 22.08
CA ASP A 102 -20.42 14.64 21.60
C ASP A 102 -21.76 14.08 22.09
N LYS A 103 -21.94 12.74 22.05
CA LYS A 103 -23.12 12.09 22.63
C LYS A 103 -23.27 12.31 24.14
N LYS A 104 -22.17 12.40 24.89
CA LYS A 104 -22.22 12.71 26.33
C LYS A 104 -22.63 14.18 26.54
N SER A 105 -22.01 15.10 25.81
CA SER A 105 -22.34 16.51 25.88
C SER A 105 -23.81 16.79 25.52
N LEU A 106 -24.35 16.12 24.49
CA LEU A 106 -25.78 16.22 24.14
C LEU A 106 -26.71 15.71 25.24
N LYS A 107 -26.33 14.67 25.99
CA LYS A 107 -27.11 14.19 27.15
C LYS A 107 -27.10 15.21 28.27
N GLU A 108 -25.94 15.79 28.59
CA GLU A 108 -25.80 16.80 29.64
C GLU A 108 -26.62 18.06 29.30
N VAL A 109 -26.57 18.54 28.06
CA VAL A 109 -27.39 19.68 27.61
C VAL A 109 -28.89 19.37 27.75
N LYS A 110 -29.31 18.16 27.38
CA LYS A 110 -30.71 17.74 27.49
C LYS A 110 -31.18 17.68 28.95
N GLU A 111 -30.35 17.20 29.87
CA GLU A 111 -30.66 17.18 31.30
C GLU A 111 -30.75 18.60 31.89
N VAL A 112 -29.86 19.52 31.48
CA VAL A 112 -29.93 20.92 31.90
C VAL A 112 -31.20 21.58 31.39
N HIS A 113 -31.58 21.33 30.13
CA HIS A 113 -32.82 21.89 29.55
C HIS A 113 -34.06 21.42 30.33
N GLN A 114 -34.17 20.13 30.65
CA GLN A 114 -35.26 19.61 31.47
C GLN A 114 -35.32 20.25 32.86
N LYS A 115 -34.17 20.51 33.49
CA LYS A 115 -34.13 21.20 34.80
C LYS A 115 -34.60 22.65 34.69
N ILE A 116 -34.25 23.35 33.60
CA ILE A 116 -34.72 24.72 33.35
C ILE A 116 -36.24 24.73 33.15
N ASP A 117 -36.78 23.81 32.34
CA ASP A 117 -38.23 23.70 32.09
C ASP A 117 -39.01 23.45 33.39
N GLN A 118 -38.52 22.56 34.25
CA GLN A 118 -39.13 22.27 35.55
C GLN A 118 -39.13 23.51 36.47
N ILE A 119 -38.04 24.27 36.51
CA ILE A 119 -37.96 25.51 37.31
C ILE A 119 -38.93 26.56 36.74
N GLN A 120 -39.05 26.65 35.41
CA GLN A 120 -39.96 27.59 34.76
C GLN A 120 -41.43 27.26 35.06
N GLU A 121 -41.82 25.98 35.06
CA GLU A 121 -43.16 25.56 35.48
C GLU A 121 -43.43 25.90 36.94
N LEU A 122 -42.46 25.68 37.84
CA LEU A 122 -42.60 26.03 39.26
C LEU A 122 -42.77 27.53 39.50
N ILE A 123 -42.12 28.39 38.70
CA ILE A 123 -42.28 29.85 38.78
C ILE A 123 -43.64 30.28 38.21
N LYS A 124 -44.12 29.63 37.14
CA LYS A 124 -45.40 29.98 36.49
C LYS A 124 -46.62 29.57 37.32
N ASN A 125 -46.48 28.54 38.16
CA ASN A 125 -47.57 27.99 38.97
C ASN A 125 -47.61 28.56 40.40
N LYS A 126 -46.84 29.62 40.68
CA LYS A 126 -46.80 30.36 41.94
C LYS A 126 -47.24 31.80 41.73
#